data_AF-A0A7X6XIQ8-F1
#
_entry.id   AF-A0A7X6XIQ8-F1
#
_cell.length_a   1.000
_cell.length_b   1.000
_cell.length_c   1.000
_cell.angle_alpha   90.00
_cell.angle_beta   90.00
_cell.angle_gamma   90.00
#
_symmetry.space_group_name_H-M   'P 1'
#
loop_
_entity.id
_entity.type
_entity.pdbx_description
1 polymer ?
#
loop_
_entity_poly.entity_id
_entity_poly.type
_entity_poly.pdbx_seq_one_letter_code
_entity_poly.pdbx_strand_id
1 'polypeptide(L)'
;MNSKLKILLEAAAGAAGGFLAWMVMEPCPFLTSDEPRSVASPVDWLSIVLFGAVMGACISALIGAIEGLATGSRRQLRRAVGFGFVIGLAGGMAGLFFGQVVYGRLQAPPSGGAFTVSLLGFLRSVFARALGWAFVGLFIGGAQGVPTASLRKMRHGAVGGFIGGLLGGMLFEFVAAILQVGGAPSRLVSMTITGAAIGFFVGLVQDLLKQAWVVVLRGRNEGREYVLDKPTSILGRDELADVGVFGDPSVAPQHAVIKVAGGRYRIEDLGSAPTGTLVNGQPVSQVGLADGDVITLGATQIKFHEKLGAAPVRKARDVIAQSAARGPALPDNICRFCGEAKDPVSGTCACTPVPPQQPGFTVAAQGAGAAGQTPLATGPASLGPRPVGAATAGARLV
;
A
#
# COMPACT_ATOMS: atom_id res chain seq x y z
N MET A 1 1.07 16.72 4.70
CA MET A 1 2.41 16.34 5.21
C MET A 1 3.11 15.55 4.11
N ASN A 2 4.24 16.06 3.63
CA ASN A 2 5.07 15.39 2.63
C ASN A 2 5.89 14.27 3.30
N SER A 3 6.22 13.22 2.54
CA SER A 3 7.00 12.06 2.98
C SER A 3 8.32 12.42 3.68
N LYS A 4 9.09 13.41 3.20
CA LYS A 4 10.37 13.79 3.84
C LYS A 4 10.17 14.35 5.27
N LEU A 5 9.17 15.21 5.43
CA LEU A 5 8.82 15.77 6.73
C LEU A 5 8.33 14.68 7.68
N LYS A 6 7.55 13.71 7.18
CA LYS A 6 7.09 12.56 7.96
C LYS A 6 8.26 11.78 8.56
N ILE A 7 9.26 11.44 7.75
CA ILE A 7 10.44 10.67 8.20
C ILE A 7 11.20 11.41 9.30
N LEU A 8 11.40 12.73 9.15
CA LEU A 8 12.07 13.55 10.17
C LEU A 8 11.28 13.62 11.47
N LEU A 9 9.95 13.73 11.39
CA LEU A 9 9.08 13.74 12.56
C LEU A 9 9.06 12.39 13.27
N GLU A 10 9.09 11.28 12.54
CA GLU A 10 9.19 9.94 13.14
C GLU A 10 10.52 9.73 13.85
N ALA A 11 11.63 10.20 13.26
CA ALA A 11 12.93 10.21 13.92
C ALA A 11 12.90 11.06 15.21
N ALA A 12 12.34 12.27 15.15
CA ALA A 12 12.22 13.14 16.31
C ALA A 12 11.30 12.55 17.39
N ALA A 13 10.19 11.92 17.00
CA ALA A 13 9.28 11.25 17.92
C ALA A 13 9.91 10.03 18.58
N GLY A 14 10.69 9.25 17.83
CA GLY A 14 11.50 8.17 18.38
C GLY A 14 12.53 8.67 19.40
N ALA A 15 13.24 9.77 19.08
CA ALA A 15 14.19 10.41 19.99
C ALA A 15 13.50 10.90 21.28
N ALA A 16 12.37 11.59 21.14
CA ALA A 16 11.56 12.04 22.26
C ALA A 16 11.03 10.86 23.10
N GLY A 17 10.74 9.72 22.46
CA GLY A 17 10.31 8.49 23.14
C GLY A 17 11.43 7.87 23.97
N GLY A 18 12.65 7.85 23.44
CA GLY A 18 13.83 7.42 24.19
C GLY A 18 14.13 8.34 25.37
N PHE A 19 14.04 9.65 25.17
CA PHE A 19 14.18 10.66 26.22
C PHE A 19 13.12 10.50 27.33
N LEU A 20 11.85 10.34 26.93
CA LEU A 20 10.74 10.15 27.87
C LEU A 20 10.91 8.86 28.68
N ALA A 21 11.33 7.77 28.04
CA ALA A 21 11.61 6.53 28.74
C ALA A 21 12.75 6.68 29.76
N TRP A 22 13.81 7.41 29.41
CA TRP A 22 14.87 7.76 30.36
C TRP A 22 14.33 8.53 31.56
N MET A 23 13.50 9.56 31.35
CA MET A 23 12.88 10.33 32.43
C MET A 23 12.04 9.48 33.38
N VAL A 24 11.36 8.45 32.86
CA VAL A 24 10.54 7.53 33.65
C VAL A 24 11.40 6.54 34.42
N MET A 25 12.50 6.06 33.84
CA MET A 25 13.33 5.00 34.43
C MET A 25 14.36 5.50 35.43
N GLU A 26 15.01 6.64 35.15
CA GLU A 26 16.12 7.12 35.96
C GLU A 26 15.75 7.34 37.44
N PRO A 27 14.55 7.85 37.79
CA PRO A 27 14.11 7.95 39.18
C PRO A 27 13.86 6.61 39.87
N CYS A 28 13.91 5.48 39.15
CA CYS A 28 13.65 4.14 39.65
C CYS A 28 14.93 3.28 39.57
N PRO A 29 15.82 3.33 40.59
CA PRO A 29 17.11 2.62 40.57
C PRO A 29 17.01 1.12 40.28
N PHE A 30 15.91 0.48 40.67
CA PHE A 30 15.64 -0.94 40.40
C PHE A 30 15.51 -1.28 38.91
N LEU A 31 15.09 -0.32 38.06
CA LEU A 31 14.99 -0.50 36.61
C LEU A 31 16.32 -0.24 35.90
N THR A 32 17.28 0.38 36.59
CA THR A 32 18.53 0.88 36.01
C THR A 32 19.77 0.33 36.70
N SER A 33 19.62 -0.48 37.73
CA SER A 33 20.74 -1.13 38.43
C SER A 33 21.28 -2.29 37.58
N ASP A 34 22.52 -2.16 37.15
CA ASP A 34 23.28 -3.24 36.49
C ASP A 34 23.92 -4.22 37.52
N GLU A 35 23.63 -4.07 38.82
CA GLU A 35 24.19 -4.94 39.87
C GLU A 35 23.54 -6.34 39.86
N PRO A 36 24.33 -7.42 39.79
CA PRO A 36 23.80 -8.77 39.90
C PRO A 36 23.24 -8.99 41.32
N ARG A 37 21.94 -9.29 41.43
CA ARG A 37 21.26 -9.50 42.73
C ARG A 37 21.87 -10.63 43.58
N SER A 38 22.50 -11.62 42.94
CA SER A 38 23.25 -12.67 43.63
C SER A 38 24.18 -13.43 42.67
N VAL A 39 25.18 -14.12 43.22
CA VAL A 39 26.07 -15.05 42.47
C VAL A 39 25.28 -16.20 41.81
N ALA A 40 24.11 -16.56 42.37
CA ALA A 40 23.25 -17.63 41.87
C ALA A 40 22.27 -17.19 40.75
N SER A 41 21.98 -15.89 40.65
CA SER A 41 21.12 -15.30 39.62
C SER A 41 21.76 -14.03 39.04
N PRO A 42 22.75 -14.17 38.14
CA PRO A 42 23.52 -13.03 37.62
C PRO A 42 22.70 -12.10 36.71
N VAL A 43 21.48 -12.49 36.33
CA VAL A 43 20.58 -11.72 35.45
C VAL A 43 19.30 -11.39 36.21
N ASP A 44 19.02 -10.10 36.35
CA ASP A 44 17.74 -9.61 36.85
C ASP A 44 16.72 -9.54 35.70
N TRP A 45 16.02 -10.65 35.46
CA TRP A 45 15.05 -10.74 34.37
C TRP A 45 13.90 -9.74 34.49
N LEU A 46 13.48 -9.43 35.71
CA LEU A 46 12.36 -8.52 35.94
C LEU A 46 12.73 -7.09 35.55
N SER A 47 13.90 -6.60 35.96
CA SER A 47 14.36 -5.26 35.59
C SER A 47 14.53 -5.12 34.07
N ILE A 48 15.11 -6.13 33.40
CA ILE A 48 15.30 -6.14 31.94
C ILE A 48 13.98 -6.08 31.18
N VAL A 49 13.00 -6.89 31.59
CA VAL A 49 11.69 -6.95 30.93
C VAL A 49 10.92 -5.65 31.16
N LEU A 50 10.93 -5.10 32.38
CA LEU A 50 10.29 -3.82 32.69
C LEU A 50 10.97 -2.65 31.98
N PHE A 51 12.29 -2.67 31.88
CA PHE A 51 13.05 -1.71 31.10
C PHE A 51 12.61 -1.76 29.63
N GLY A 52 12.54 -2.96 29.04
CA GLY A 52 12.04 -3.13 27.68
C GLY A 52 10.62 -2.60 27.51
N ALA A 53 9.74 -2.92 28.47
CA ALA A 53 8.35 -2.49 28.48
C ALA A 53 8.20 -0.96 28.39
N VAL A 54 8.86 -0.23 29.28
CA VAL A 54 8.76 1.25 29.34
C VAL A 54 9.37 1.89 28.10
N MET A 55 10.57 1.45 27.69
CA MET A 55 11.21 1.94 26.46
C MET A 55 10.34 1.73 25.22
N GLY A 56 9.88 0.50 25.02
CA GLY A 56 9.07 0.13 23.87
C GLY A 56 7.74 0.87 23.84
N ALA A 57 7.08 1.01 25.00
CA ALA A 57 5.83 1.75 25.13
C ALA A 57 5.99 3.23 24.73
N CYS A 58 6.99 3.92 25.28
CA CYS A 58 7.22 5.34 25.01
C CYS A 58 7.57 5.61 23.54
N ILE A 59 8.53 4.86 22.98
CA ILE A 59 8.97 5.04 21.59
C ILE A 59 7.83 4.73 20.61
N SER A 60 7.17 3.59 20.77
CA SER A 60 6.10 3.14 19.86
C SER A 60 4.87 4.04 19.90
N ALA A 61 4.48 4.52 21.09
CA ALA A 61 3.35 5.44 21.25
C ALA A 61 3.60 6.78 20.55
N LEU A 62 4.82 7.34 20.65
CA LEU A 62 5.15 8.62 20.01
C LEU A 62 5.32 8.50 18.49
N ILE A 63 5.94 7.43 17.99
CA ILE A 63 5.95 7.16 16.54
C ILE A 63 4.51 7.00 16.03
N GLY A 64 3.66 6.26 16.76
CA GLY A 64 2.24 6.12 16.46
C GLY A 64 1.46 7.44 16.50
N ALA A 65 1.87 8.40 17.34
CA ALA A 65 1.28 9.72 17.36
C ALA A 65 1.53 10.47 16.03
N ILE A 66 2.74 10.39 15.48
CA ILE A 66 3.05 11.01 14.17
C ILE A 66 2.22 10.38 13.07
N GLU A 67 2.06 9.05 13.08
CA GLU A 67 1.21 8.35 12.11
C GLU A 67 -0.25 8.81 12.20
N GLY A 68 -0.79 8.93 13.42
CA GLY A 68 -2.14 9.44 13.65
C GLY A 68 -2.34 10.90 13.21
N LEU A 69 -1.33 11.75 13.41
CA LEU A 69 -1.34 13.13 12.94
C LEU A 69 -1.26 13.21 11.41
N ALA A 70 -0.54 12.28 10.79
CA ALA A 70 -0.40 12.17 9.34
C ALA A 70 -1.76 11.98 8.65
N THR A 71 -2.66 11.19 9.25
CA THR A 71 -3.99 10.95 8.70
C THR A 71 -4.98 12.09 8.98
N GLY A 72 -4.74 12.86 10.05
CA GLY A 72 -5.54 14.04 10.41
C GLY A 72 -6.83 13.73 11.17
N SER A 73 -7.03 12.47 11.58
CA SER A 73 -8.20 12.00 12.31
C SER A 73 -7.89 11.79 13.80
N ARG A 74 -8.66 12.43 14.69
CA ARG A 74 -8.49 12.29 16.15
C ARG A 74 -8.74 10.85 16.63
N ARG A 75 -9.64 10.10 15.97
CA ARG A 75 -9.88 8.68 16.28
C ARG A 75 -8.69 7.82 15.88
N GLN A 76 -8.14 8.04 14.69
CA GLN A 76 -6.97 7.30 14.24
C GLN A 76 -5.74 7.62 15.10
N LEU A 77 -5.58 8.88 15.53
CA LEU A 77 -4.54 9.26 16.49
C LEU A 77 -4.64 8.50 17.80
N ARG A 78 -5.81 8.48 18.45
CA ARG A 78 -5.99 7.75 19.71
C ARG A 78 -5.75 6.24 19.54
N ARG A 79 -6.20 5.65 18.43
CA ARG A 79 -5.92 4.25 18.10
C ARG A 79 -4.43 3.99 17.89
N ALA A 80 -3.75 4.84 17.15
CA ALA A 80 -2.33 4.68 16.85
C ALA A 80 -1.46 4.79 18.10
N VAL A 81 -1.73 5.76 18.96
CA VAL A 81 -1.05 5.88 20.27
C VAL A 81 -1.37 4.69 21.16
N GLY A 82 -2.65 4.28 21.26
CA GLY A 82 -3.07 3.18 22.13
C GLY A 82 -2.50 1.82 21.73
N PHE A 83 -2.63 1.44 20.45
CA PHE A 83 -2.01 0.20 19.95
C PHE A 83 -0.48 0.28 19.97
N GLY A 84 0.09 1.45 19.65
CA GLY A 84 1.52 1.71 19.75
C GLY A 84 2.04 1.43 21.16
N PHE A 85 1.37 1.96 22.19
CA PHE A 85 1.71 1.73 23.59
C PHE A 85 1.67 0.24 23.97
N VAL A 86 0.57 -0.45 23.71
CA VAL A 86 0.39 -1.86 24.11
C VAL A 86 1.36 -2.80 23.39
N ILE A 87 1.50 -2.65 22.07
CA ILE A 87 2.41 -3.48 21.27
C ILE A 87 3.86 -3.12 21.59
N GLY A 88 4.15 -1.84 21.82
CA GLY A 88 5.47 -1.37 22.24
C GLY A 88 5.87 -1.96 23.59
N LEU A 89 4.96 -1.98 24.55
CA LEU A 89 5.15 -2.61 25.86
C LEU A 89 5.47 -4.10 25.71
N ALA A 90 4.60 -4.86 25.03
CA ALA A 90 4.79 -6.30 24.80
C ALA A 90 6.06 -6.61 23.98
N GLY A 91 6.30 -5.85 22.93
CA GLY A 91 7.44 -5.99 22.04
C GLY A 91 8.77 -5.65 22.71
N GLY A 92 8.78 -4.64 23.58
CA GLY A 92 9.92 -4.27 24.39
C GLY A 92 10.28 -5.35 25.41
N MET A 93 9.28 -5.88 26.13
CA MET A 93 9.45 -7.03 27.03
C MET A 93 10.05 -8.23 26.31
N ALA A 94 9.44 -8.66 25.20
CA ALA A 94 9.88 -9.82 24.44
C ALA A 94 11.26 -9.61 23.79
N GLY A 95 11.50 -8.41 23.24
CA GLY A 95 12.73 -8.06 22.53
C GLY A 95 13.95 -8.06 23.46
N LEU A 96 13.85 -7.45 24.64
CA LEU A 96 14.97 -7.47 25.59
C LEU A 96 15.13 -8.81 26.32
N PHE A 97 14.03 -9.53 26.58
CA PHE A 97 14.14 -10.90 27.06
C PHE A 97 14.94 -11.77 26.07
N PHE A 98 14.56 -11.74 24.79
CA PHE A 98 15.26 -12.48 23.75
C PHE A 98 16.70 -12.00 23.59
N GLY A 99 16.91 -10.67 23.58
CA GLY A 99 18.23 -10.05 23.53
C GLY A 99 19.15 -10.53 24.65
N GLN A 100 18.65 -10.63 25.87
CA GLN A 100 19.42 -11.10 27.02
C GLN A 100 19.74 -12.60 26.92
N VAL A 101 18.80 -13.42 26.42
CA VAL A 101 19.07 -14.84 26.16
C VAL A 101 20.18 -15.00 25.12
N VAL A 102 20.10 -14.28 24.01
CA VAL A 102 21.13 -14.29 22.96
C VAL A 102 22.47 -13.81 23.51
N TYR A 103 22.47 -12.72 24.28
CA TYR A 103 23.66 -12.17 24.93
C TYR A 103 24.34 -13.17 25.86
N GLY A 104 23.57 -13.92 26.66
CA GLY A 104 24.10 -14.97 27.53
C GLY A 104 24.71 -16.15 26.77
N ARG A 105 24.16 -16.52 25.60
CA ARG A 105 24.69 -17.62 24.76
C ARG A 105 25.88 -17.18 23.91
N LEU A 106 25.90 -15.91 23.53
CA LEU A 106 26.96 -15.30 22.73
C LEU A 106 28.07 -14.69 23.58
N GLN A 107 28.08 -14.77 24.90
CA GLN A 107 29.31 -14.44 25.64
C GLN A 107 30.18 -15.68 25.78
N ALA A 108 31.47 -15.53 25.48
CA ALA A 108 32.45 -16.53 25.87
C ALA A 108 32.69 -16.41 27.39
N PRO A 109 32.94 -17.51 28.12
CA PRO A 109 33.37 -17.42 29.51
C PRO A 109 34.63 -16.53 29.59
N PRO A 110 34.77 -15.70 30.65
CA PRO A 110 35.93 -14.84 30.81
C PRO A 110 37.19 -15.71 30.83
N SER A 111 37.93 -15.70 29.73
CA SER A 111 39.12 -16.52 29.51
C SER A 111 40.27 -15.57 29.23
N GLY A 112 40.96 -15.15 30.30
CA GLY A 112 42.19 -14.37 30.23
C GLY A 112 42.21 -13.17 31.17
N GLY A 113 43.34 -12.99 31.86
CA GLY A 113 43.58 -11.89 32.81
C GLY A 113 43.47 -10.49 32.20
N ALA A 114 43.40 -9.50 33.08
CA ALA A 114 43.26 -8.08 32.76
C ALA A 114 44.17 -7.66 31.60
N PHE A 115 43.60 -6.98 30.60
CA PHE A 115 44.22 -6.34 29.41
C PHE A 115 44.10 -6.99 28.02
N THR A 116 43.27 -8.01 27.78
CA THR A 116 42.97 -8.42 26.38
C THR A 116 41.49 -8.38 26.05
N VAL A 117 40.91 -7.17 25.91
CA VAL A 117 39.67 -7.02 25.14
C VAL A 117 40.04 -7.27 23.69
N SER A 118 39.99 -8.53 23.24
CA SER A 118 40.19 -8.83 21.82
C SER A 118 39.14 -8.08 21.00
N LEU A 119 39.54 -7.50 19.87
CA LEU A 119 38.61 -6.84 18.93
C LEU A 119 37.43 -7.76 18.59
N LEU A 120 37.68 -9.07 18.49
CA LEU A 120 36.68 -10.09 18.26
C LEU A 120 35.67 -10.22 19.42
N GLY A 121 36.12 -10.16 20.68
CA GLY A 121 35.26 -10.18 21.85
C GLY A 121 34.35 -8.94 21.93
N PHE A 122 34.91 -7.77 21.65
CA PHE A 122 34.15 -6.52 21.55
C PHE A 122 33.11 -6.56 20.41
N LEU A 123 33.49 -7.00 19.20
CA LEU A 123 32.56 -7.14 18.08
C LEU A 123 31.42 -8.13 18.38
N ARG A 124 31.73 -9.22 19.10
CA ARG A 124 30.75 -10.23 19.52
C ARG A 124 29.76 -9.66 20.55
N SER A 125 30.20 -8.85 21.51
CA SER A 125 29.30 -8.20 22.47
C SER A 125 28.41 -7.17 21.78
N VAL A 126 28.97 -6.33 20.90
CA VAL A 126 28.23 -5.35 20.10
C VAL A 126 27.15 -6.04 19.26
N PHE A 127 27.50 -7.12 18.56
CA PHE A 127 26.54 -7.86 17.73
C PHE A 127 25.41 -8.50 18.57
N ALA A 128 25.75 -9.13 19.68
CA ALA A 128 24.77 -9.77 20.56
C ALA A 128 23.77 -8.77 21.15
N ARG A 129 24.25 -7.58 21.53
CA ARG A 129 23.42 -6.48 22.05
C ARG A 129 22.56 -5.85 20.96
N ALA A 130 23.14 -5.62 19.78
CA ALA A 130 22.44 -5.08 18.63
C ALA A 130 21.27 -5.98 18.19
N LEU A 131 21.41 -7.32 18.28
CA LEU A 131 20.30 -8.23 18.02
C LEU A 131 19.11 -8.01 18.96
N GLY A 132 19.35 -7.84 20.26
CA GLY A 132 18.26 -7.54 21.22
C GLY A 132 17.48 -6.29 20.84
N TRP A 133 18.19 -5.21 20.51
CA TRP A 133 17.57 -3.98 20.04
C TRP A 133 16.87 -4.12 18.68
N ALA A 134 17.38 -4.98 17.79
CA ALA A 134 16.74 -5.27 16.52
C ALA A 134 15.37 -5.95 16.71
N PHE A 135 15.22 -6.86 17.67
CA PHE A 135 13.92 -7.46 18.00
C PHE A 135 12.96 -6.46 18.61
N VAL A 136 13.44 -5.60 19.51
CA VAL A 136 12.63 -4.49 20.06
C VAL A 136 12.12 -3.60 18.92
N GLY A 137 13.02 -3.17 18.04
CA GLY A 137 12.69 -2.37 16.87
C GLY A 137 11.70 -3.05 15.93
N LEU A 138 11.83 -4.36 15.70
CA LEU A 138 10.91 -5.15 14.86
C LEU A 138 9.46 -5.05 15.36
N PHE A 139 9.23 -5.17 16.66
CA PHE A 139 7.89 -5.04 17.24
C PHE A 139 7.38 -3.60 17.20
N ILE A 140 8.21 -2.61 17.55
CA ILE A 140 7.86 -1.19 17.51
C ILE A 140 7.46 -0.76 16.10
N GLY A 141 8.24 -1.16 15.10
CA GLY A 141 7.96 -0.88 13.70
C GLY A 141 6.71 -1.60 13.18
N GLY A 142 6.51 -2.86 13.58
CA GLY A 142 5.32 -3.64 13.23
C GLY A 142 4.03 -3.07 13.81
N ALA A 143 4.08 -2.44 14.99
CA ALA A 143 2.93 -1.84 15.66
C ALA A 143 2.21 -0.78 14.79
N GLN A 144 2.94 -0.06 13.95
CA GLN A 144 2.43 1.08 13.17
C GLN A 144 1.38 0.70 12.11
N GLY A 145 1.34 -0.57 11.69
CA GLY A 145 0.35 -1.06 10.73
C GLY A 145 -0.95 -1.58 11.36
N VAL A 146 -0.97 -1.82 12.68
CA VAL A 146 -2.15 -2.36 13.39
C VAL A 146 -3.35 -1.40 13.42
N PRO A 147 -3.18 -0.09 13.70
CA PRO A 147 -4.31 0.84 13.75
C PRO A 147 -5.08 0.95 12.44
N THR A 148 -4.39 0.68 11.33
CA THR A 148 -4.96 0.68 9.98
C THR A 148 -5.27 -0.73 9.47
N ALA A 149 -4.95 -1.80 10.21
CA ALA A 149 -5.09 -3.19 9.74
C ALA A 149 -4.38 -3.45 8.39
N SER A 150 -3.21 -2.85 8.18
CA SER A 150 -2.42 -2.97 6.95
C SER A 150 -1.22 -3.89 7.13
N LEU A 151 -1.29 -5.10 6.59
CA LEU A 151 -0.19 -6.09 6.67
C LEU A 151 1.08 -5.61 5.95
N ARG A 152 0.95 -4.88 4.83
CA ARG A 152 2.11 -4.35 4.11
C ARG A 152 2.84 -3.35 4.98
N LYS A 153 2.13 -2.43 5.61
CA LYS A 153 2.71 -1.44 6.52
C LYS A 153 3.28 -2.07 7.78
N MET A 154 2.61 -3.08 8.35
CA MET A 154 3.19 -3.86 9.46
C MET A 154 4.54 -4.47 9.06
N ARG A 155 4.61 -5.11 7.89
CA ARG A 155 5.86 -5.74 7.41
C ARG A 155 6.96 -4.71 7.11
N HIS A 156 6.64 -3.62 6.41
CA HIS A 156 7.61 -2.59 6.07
C HIS A 156 8.10 -1.85 7.32
N GLY A 157 7.19 -1.53 8.23
CA GLY A 157 7.53 -0.98 9.54
C GLY A 157 8.41 -1.93 10.35
N ALA A 158 8.09 -3.22 10.42
CA ALA A 158 8.89 -4.22 11.12
C ALA A 158 10.33 -4.33 10.56
N VAL A 159 10.50 -4.29 9.23
CA VAL A 159 11.83 -4.28 8.59
C VAL A 159 12.60 -3.02 8.95
N GLY A 160 11.97 -1.84 8.83
CA GLY A 160 12.60 -0.57 9.22
C GLY A 160 12.97 -0.52 10.69
N GLY A 161 12.08 -1.00 11.56
CA GLY A 161 12.31 -1.11 12.98
C GLY A 161 13.45 -2.06 13.33
N PHE A 162 13.54 -3.22 12.68
CA PHE A 162 14.64 -4.17 12.86
C PHE A 162 15.99 -3.53 12.50
N ILE A 163 16.07 -2.86 11.35
CA ILE A 163 17.30 -2.16 10.90
C ILE A 163 17.66 -1.03 11.86
N GLY A 164 16.68 -0.20 12.24
CA GLY A 164 16.90 0.91 13.16
C GLY A 164 17.28 0.46 14.57
N GLY A 165 16.72 -0.66 15.04
CA GLY A 165 17.08 -1.28 16.32
C GLY A 165 18.49 -1.86 16.28
N LEU A 166 18.87 -2.55 15.20
CA LEU A 166 20.22 -3.08 15.03
C LEU A 166 21.27 -1.96 15.03
N LEU A 167 21.07 -0.92 14.22
CA LEU A 167 22.00 0.21 14.10
C LEU A 167 22.00 1.08 15.37
N GLY A 168 20.83 1.33 15.96
CA GLY A 168 20.70 2.06 17.22
C GLY A 168 21.39 1.32 18.38
N GLY A 169 21.20 -0.01 18.45
CA GLY A 169 21.86 -0.86 19.45
C GLY A 169 23.37 -0.96 19.27
N MET A 170 23.89 -0.88 18.04
CA MET A 170 25.33 -0.75 17.81
C MET A 170 25.84 0.60 18.32
N LEU A 171 25.15 1.70 17.97
CA LEU A 171 25.52 3.05 18.43
C LEU A 171 25.49 3.17 19.97
N PHE A 172 24.57 2.47 20.62
CA PHE A 172 24.45 2.40 22.09
C PHE A 172 25.79 2.02 22.76
N GLU A 173 26.48 0.98 22.25
CA GLU A 173 27.75 0.50 22.80
C GLU A 173 28.92 1.46 22.49
N PHE A 174 28.93 2.06 21.28
CA PHE A 174 29.96 3.02 20.91
C PHE A 174 29.89 4.30 21.75
N VAL A 175 28.69 4.79 22.06
CA VAL A 175 28.50 5.99 22.89
C VAL A 175 29.06 5.76 24.30
N ALA A 176 28.76 4.61 24.91
CA ALA A 176 29.30 4.26 26.23
C ALA A 176 30.84 4.18 26.22
N ALA A 177 31.42 3.59 25.17
CA ALA A 177 32.88 3.48 25.02
C ALA A 177 33.59 4.83 24.78
N ILE A 178 32.99 5.71 23.97
CA ILE A 178 33.58 7.00 23.60
C ILE A 178 33.44 8.03 24.71
N LEU A 179 32.25 8.16 25.30
CA LEU A 179 32.00 9.21 26.28
C LEU A 179 32.72 8.94 27.61
N GLN A 180 33.04 7.67 27.92
CA GLN A 180 33.60 7.26 29.22
C GLN A 180 32.76 7.74 30.43
N VAL A 181 31.54 8.23 30.20
CA VAL A 181 30.58 8.65 31.23
C VAL A 181 29.65 7.47 31.48
N GLY A 182 29.87 6.72 32.55
CA GLY A 182 28.95 5.65 32.95
C GLY A 182 27.63 6.17 33.54
N GLY A 183 26.63 5.30 33.66
CA GLY A 183 25.38 5.61 34.37
C GLY A 183 24.39 6.47 33.59
N ALA A 184 23.66 7.35 34.29
CA ALA A 184 22.52 8.11 33.76
C ALA A 184 22.78 8.83 32.42
N PRO A 185 23.91 9.57 32.23
CA PRO A 185 24.11 10.36 31.01
C PRO A 185 24.32 9.49 29.76
N SER A 186 25.02 8.36 29.90
CA SER A 186 25.17 7.42 28.77
C SER A 186 23.83 6.83 28.34
N ARG A 187 22.96 6.49 29.30
CA ARG A 187 21.64 5.92 29.01
C ARG A 187 20.76 6.94 28.32
N LEU A 188 20.75 8.18 28.79
CA LEU A 188 20.04 9.29 28.15
C LEU A 188 20.42 9.42 26.66
N VAL A 189 21.72 9.57 26.38
CA VAL A 189 22.20 9.74 25.00
C VAL A 189 21.87 8.51 24.16
N SER A 190 22.11 7.31 24.70
CA SER A 190 21.96 6.07 23.95
C SER A 190 20.51 5.70 23.69
N MET A 191 19.59 5.91 24.64
CA MET A 191 18.15 5.72 24.47
C MET A 191 17.58 6.68 23.44
N THR A 192 18.00 7.95 23.49
CA THR A 192 17.57 8.98 22.54
C THR A 192 18.02 8.64 21.12
N ILE A 193 19.29 8.28 20.94
CA ILE A 193 19.85 7.88 19.63
C ILE A 193 19.17 6.62 19.10
N THR A 194 18.96 5.61 19.96
CA THR A 194 18.31 4.35 19.56
C THR A 194 16.87 4.60 19.12
N GLY A 195 16.11 5.39 19.89
CA GLY A 195 14.76 5.80 19.52
C GLY A 195 14.73 6.56 18.19
N ALA A 196 15.67 7.50 18.01
CA ALA A 196 15.81 8.27 16.76
C ALA A 196 16.08 7.36 15.56
N ALA A 197 17.00 6.39 15.70
CA ALA A 197 17.33 5.43 14.66
C ALA A 197 16.13 4.56 14.30
N ILE A 198 15.40 4.03 15.29
CA ILE A 198 14.19 3.23 15.05
C ILE A 198 13.15 4.07 14.28
N GLY A 199 12.82 5.27 14.75
CA GLY A 199 11.87 6.15 14.08
C GLY A 199 12.27 6.51 12.65
N PHE A 200 13.54 6.87 12.44
CA PHE A 200 14.09 7.20 11.13
C PHE A 200 13.98 6.03 10.15
N PHE A 201 14.42 4.83 10.53
CA PHE A 201 14.42 3.68 9.62
C PHE A 201 13.02 3.11 9.40
N VAL A 202 12.11 3.19 10.38
CA VAL A 202 10.69 2.87 10.17
C VAL A 202 10.11 3.75 9.06
N GLY A 203 10.29 5.06 9.15
CA GLY A 203 9.80 6.00 8.13
C GLY A 203 10.47 5.82 6.78
N LEU A 204 11.80 5.70 6.77
CA LEU A 204 12.57 5.53 5.55
C LEU A 204 12.15 4.26 4.79
N VAL A 205 12.04 3.13 5.48
CA VAL A 205 11.67 1.86 4.83
C VAL A 205 10.21 1.87 4.36
N GLN A 206 9.29 2.44 5.14
CA GLN A 206 7.90 2.60 4.70
C GLN A 206 7.80 3.47 3.45
N ASP A 207 8.57 4.56 3.38
CA ASP A 207 8.59 5.45 2.22
C ASP A 207 9.24 4.79 0.99
N LEU A 208 10.38 4.13 1.18
CA LEU A 208 11.11 3.47 0.09
C LEU A 208 10.33 2.29 -0.52
N LEU A 209 9.57 1.55 0.31
CA LEU A 209 8.82 0.37 -0.11
C LEU A 209 7.36 0.65 -0.48
N LYS A 210 6.90 1.91 -0.42
CA LYS A 210 5.53 2.25 -0.86
C LYS A 210 5.36 2.02 -2.37
N GLN A 211 4.22 1.45 -2.75
CA GLN A 211 3.90 1.12 -4.15
C GLN A 211 3.01 2.18 -4.80
N ALA A 212 1.97 2.63 -4.10
CA ALA A 212 1.10 3.69 -4.58
C ALA A 212 0.71 4.62 -3.44
N TRP A 213 0.44 5.87 -3.78
CA TRP A 213 -0.01 6.90 -2.85
C TRP A 213 -0.88 7.90 -3.59
N VAL A 214 -1.62 8.70 -2.84
CA VAL A 214 -2.41 9.79 -3.38
C VAL A 214 -2.01 11.10 -2.72
N VAL A 215 -2.00 12.19 -3.48
CA VAL A 215 -1.68 13.54 -2.99
C VAL A 215 -2.87 14.45 -3.17
N VAL A 216 -3.29 15.15 -2.12
CA VAL A 216 -4.36 16.14 -2.21
C VAL A 216 -3.82 17.39 -2.92
N LEU A 217 -4.37 17.69 -4.10
CA LEU A 217 -4.02 18.86 -4.91
C LEU A 217 -4.80 20.11 -4.48
N ARG A 218 -6.09 19.94 -4.16
CA ARG A 218 -7.00 21.01 -3.72
C ARG A 218 -7.94 20.52 -2.62
N GLY A 219 -8.18 21.34 -1.62
CA GLY A 219 -9.07 21.05 -0.49
C GLY A 219 -8.44 21.32 0.88
N ARG A 220 -9.13 20.93 1.97
CA ARG A 220 -8.68 21.20 3.35
C ARG A 220 -7.29 20.63 3.69
N ASN A 221 -6.88 19.56 3.00
CA ASN A 221 -5.66 18.80 3.27
C ASN A 221 -4.63 18.94 2.15
N GLU A 222 -4.58 20.08 1.44
CA GLU A 222 -3.61 20.33 0.35
C GLU A 222 -2.17 19.94 0.70
N GLY A 223 -1.50 19.28 -0.25
CA GLY A 223 -0.13 18.78 -0.11
C GLY A 223 0.02 17.59 0.85
N ARG A 224 -1.08 16.99 1.32
CA ARG A 224 -1.04 15.77 2.14
C ARG A 224 -1.00 14.53 1.26
N GLU A 225 -0.12 13.61 1.64
CA GLU A 225 0.06 12.31 1.01
C GLU A 225 -0.63 11.21 1.84
N TYR A 226 -1.32 10.29 1.18
CA TYR A 226 -1.89 9.09 1.78
C TYR A 226 -1.38 7.86 1.03
N VAL A 227 -0.77 6.92 1.74
CA VAL A 227 -0.21 5.69 1.15
C VAL A 227 -1.33 4.66 0.98
N LEU A 228 -1.37 4.01 -0.18
CA LEU A 228 -2.33 2.93 -0.49
C LEU A 228 -1.69 1.56 -0.24
N ASP A 229 -1.75 1.12 1.02
CA ASP A 229 -1.07 -0.06 1.54
C ASP A 229 -2.01 -1.27 1.76
N LYS A 230 -3.31 -1.10 1.50
CA LYS A 230 -4.35 -2.13 1.62
C LYS A 230 -4.80 -2.66 0.25
N PRO A 231 -5.39 -3.87 0.19
CA PRO A 231 -6.07 -4.36 -1.01
C PRO A 231 -7.28 -3.51 -1.41
N THR A 232 -7.92 -2.85 -0.44
CA THR A 232 -9.03 -1.93 -0.65
C THR A 232 -8.83 -0.74 0.26
N SER A 233 -8.74 0.45 -0.34
CA SER A 233 -8.58 1.73 0.36
C SER A 233 -9.84 2.56 0.19
N ILE A 234 -10.41 3.02 1.31
CA ILE A 234 -11.66 3.79 1.35
C ILE A 234 -11.35 5.28 1.27
N LEU A 235 -12.01 5.98 0.37
CA LEU A 235 -11.96 7.44 0.21
C LEU A 235 -13.31 8.01 0.66
N GLY A 236 -13.29 9.00 1.55
CA GLY A 236 -14.52 9.64 2.01
C GLY A 236 -14.36 10.49 3.26
N ARG A 237 -15.50 10.94 3.80
CA ARG A 237 -15.55 11.85 4.96
C ARG A 237 -15.43 11.13 6.32
N ASP A 238 -15.55 9.81 6.36
CA ASP A 238 -15.44 9.03 7.59
C ASP A 238 -14.05 9.21 8.23
N GLU A 239 -14.00 9.42 9.55
CA GLU A 239 -12.77 9.50 10.35
C GLU A 239 -11.94 8.20 10.30
N LEU A 240 -12.52 7.08 9.87
CA LEU A 240 -11.87 5.80 9.66
C LEU A 240 -11.55 5.50 8.19
N ALA A 241 -11.87 6.41 7.25
CA ALA A 241 -11.45 6.27 5.85
C ALA A 241 -9.91 6.31 5.74
N ASP A 242 -9.38 5.59 4.75
CA ASP A 242 -7.93 5.53 4.48
C ASP A 242 -7.43 6.85 3.90
N VAL A 243 -8.27 7.47 3.07
CA VAL A 243 -8.05 8.80 2.51
C VAL A 243 -9.18 9.70 2.99
N GLY A 244 -8.89 10.46 4.05
CA GLY A 244 -9.86 11.32 4.73
C GLY A 244 -10.11 12.64 4.01
N VAL A 245 -11.30 12.78 3.43
CA VAL A 245 -11.81 14.02 2.81
C VAL A 245 -12.75 14.72 3.80
N PHE A 246 -12.16 15.36 4.80
CA PHE A 246 -12.92 15.94 5.92
C PHE A 246 -13.48 17.32 5.62
N GLY A 247 -14.72 17.54 6.05
CA GLY A 247 -15.37 18.87 6.03
C GLY A 247 -16.12 19.21 4.75
N ASP A 248 -16.14 18.32 3.75
CA ASP A 248 -16.94 18.50 2.54
C ASP A 248 -18.27 17.73 2.65
N PRO A 249 -19.43 18.40 2.78
CA PRO A 249 -20.73 17.73 2.88
C PRO A 249 -21.17 17.04 1.57
N SER A 250 -20.56 17.39 0.43
CA SER A 250 -20.85 16.74 -0.86
C SER A 250 -20.18 15.37 -1.00
N VAL A 251 -19.32 15.00 -0.04
CA VAL A 251 -18.61 13.73 0.01
C VAL A 251 -19.25 12.80 1.05
N ALA A 252 -19.69 11.61 0.62
CA ALA A 252 -20.22 10.60 1.53
C ALA A 252 -19.17 10.10 2.54
N PRO A 253 -19.59 9.54 3.70
CA PRO A 253 -18.67 8.91 4.66
C PRO A 253 -17.75 7.88 3.99
N GLN A 254 -18.32 7.01 3.17
CA GLN A 254 -17.61 6.14 2.23
C GLN A 254 -18.10 6.50 0.83
N HIS A 255 -17.29 7.24 0.08
CA HIS A 255 -17.68 7.77 -1.24
C HIS A 255 -17.20 6.85 -2.36
N ALA A 256 -15.91 6.51 -2.34
CA ALA A 256 -15.27 5.68 -3.34
C ALA A 256 -14.27 4.73 -2.69
N VAL A 257 -13.91 3.69 -3.42
CA VAL A 257 -12.86 2.75 -3.01
C VAL A 257 -11.85 2.57 -4.12
N ILE A 258 -10.57 2.54 -3.74
CA ILE A 258 -9.49 2.11 -4.62
C ILE A 258 -9.18 0.66 -4.28
N LYS A 259 -9.39 -0.25 -5.22
CA LYS A 259 -9.10 -1.68 -5.09
C LYS A 259 -7.83 -2.04 -5.87
N VAL A 260 -7.05 -2.95 -5.32
CA VAL A 260 -5.92 -3.59 -5.99
C VAL A 260 -6.37 -4.95 -6.53
N ALA A 261 -6.49 -5.07 -7.85
CA ALA A 261 -6.89 -6.30 -8.53
C ALA A 261 -5.90 -6.64 -9.66
N GLY A 262 -5.28 -7.82 -9.58
CA GLY A 262 -4.28 -8.26 -10.57
C GLY A 262 -3.07 -7.32 -10.67
N GLY A 263 -2.64 -6.75 -9.53
CA GLY A 263 -1.54 -5.78 -9.46
C GLY A 263 -1.88 -4.39 -9.97
N ARG A 264 -3.14 -4.12 -10.38
CA ARG A 264 -3.55 -2.81 -10.89
C ARG A 264 -4.49 -2.12 -9.91
N TYR A 265 -4.38 -0.80 -9.85
CA TYR A 265 -5.27 0.05 -9.07
C TYR A 265 -6.51 0.41 -9.88
N ARG A 266 -7.67 0.35 -9.24
CA ARG A 266 -8.96 0.67 -9.85
C ARG A 266 -9.81 1.40 -8.83
N ILE A 267 -10.37 2.53 -9.23
CA ILE A 267 -11.34 3.25 -8.42
C ILE A 267 -12.76 2.81 -8.78
N GLU A 268 -13.62 2.74 -7.76
CA GLU A 268 -15.03 2.39 -7.85
C GLU A 268 -15.84 3.34 -6.97
N ASP A 269 -16.86 3.95 -7.56
CA ASP A 269 -17.81 4.82 -6.88
C ASP A 269 -18.85 3.96 -6.13
N LEU A 270 -19.16 4.32 -4.88
CA LEU A 270 -20.12 3.57 -4.05
C LEU A 270 -21.57 4.06 -4.21
N GLY A 271 -21.83 5.06 -5.05
CA GLY A 271 -23.17 5.61 -5.32
C GLY A 271 -23.86 6.25 -4.12
N SER A 272 -23.16 6.39 -2.99
CA SER A 272 -23.72 6.86 -1.71
C SER A 272 -23.63 8.38 -1.55
N ALA A 273 -22.94 9.06 -2.45
CA ALA A 273 -22.68 10.49 -2.38
C ALA A 273 -23.61 11.29 -3.30
N PRO A 274 -23.99 12.52 -2.91
CA PRO A 274 -24.78 13.42 -3.78
C PRO A 274 -24.04 13.80 -5.06
N THR A 275 -22.72 13.83 -4.99
CA THR A 275 -21.82 14.03 -6.14
C THR A 275 -21.13 12.69 -6.43
N GLY A 276 -21.04 12.29 -7.69
CA GLY A 276 -20.31 11.06 -8.05
C GLY A 276 -18.79 11.29 -8.10
N THR A 277 -18.05 10.20 -8.25
CA THR A 277 -16.60 10.24 -8.46
C THR A 277 -16.26 10.67 -9.90
N LEU A 278 -15.36 11.65 -10.05
CA LEU A 278 -14.77 11.98 -11.36
C LEU A 278 -13.30 11.59 -11.42
N VAL A 279 -12.84 11.12 -12.58
CA VAL A 279 -11.44 10.88 -12.90
C VAL A 279 -11.08 11.66 -14.15
N ASN A 280 -10.08 12.53 -14.06
CA ASN A 280 -9.66 13.45 -15.12
C ASN A 280 -10.84 14.28 -15.68
N GLY A 281 -11.76 14.68 -14.79
CA GLY A 281 -12.95 15.47 -15.13
C GLY A 281 -14.13 14.68 -15.70
N GLN A 282 -14.01 13.36 -15.87
CA GLN A 282 -15.08 12.51 -16.39
C GLN A 282 -15.75 11.72 -15.25
N PRO A 283 -17.09 11.68 -15.16
CA PRO A 283 -17.78 10.88 -14.15
C PRO A 283 -17.58 9.39 -14.43
N VAL A 284 -17.27 8.62 -13.40
CA VAL A 284 -16.99 7.18 -13.53
C VAL A 284 -17.69 6.39 -12.44
N SER A 285 -18.25 5.23 -12.81
CA SER A 285 -18.66 4.22 -11.83
C SER A 285 -17.48 3.33 -11.43
N GLN A 286 -16.62 3.01 -12.40
CA GLN A 286 -15.43 2.19 -12.17
C GLN A 286 -14.39 2.42 -13.28
N VAL A 287 -13.14 2.70 -12.94
CA VAL A 287 -12.05 2.88 -13.91
C VAL A 287 -10.69 2.47 -13.34
N GLY A 288 -9.81 1.94 -14.19
CA GLY A 288 -8.42 1.69 -13.80
C GLY A 288 -7.65 3.00 -13.67
N LEU A 289 -6.80 3.12 -12.65
CA LEU A 289 -5.97 4.29 -12.41
C LEU A 289 -4.59 4.11 -13.03
N ALA A 290 -4.04 5.19 -13.56
CA ALA A 290 -2.65 5.33 -14.00
C ALA A 290 -1.95 6.42 -13.18
N ASP A 291 -0.62 6.31 -13.04
CA ASP A 291 0.18 7.36 -12.40
C ASP A 291 -0.11 8.72 -13.04
N GLY A 292 -0.43 9.70 -12.20
CA GLY A 292 -0.76 11.05 -12.61
C GLY A 292 -2.26 11.37 -12.72
N ASP A 293 -3.14 10.36 -12.70
CA ASP A 293 -4.59 10.57 -12.78
C ASP A 293 -5.11 11.43 -11.63
N VAL A 294 -6.05 12.33 -11.94
CA VAL A 294 -6.68 13.22 -10.96
C VAL A 294 -8.10 12.72 -10.65
N ILE A 295 -8.31 12.34 -9.41
CA ILE A 295 -9.59 11.94 -8.83
C ILE A 295 -10.22 13.18 -8.17
N THR A 296 -11.48 13.47 -8.49
CA THR A 296 -12.24 14.54 -7.86
C THR A 296 -13.40 13.95 -7.08
N LEU A 297 -13.48 14.32 -5.80
CA LEU A 297 -14.57 13.97 -4.88
C LEU A 297 -15.11 15.27 -4.27
N GLY A 298 -16.32 15.67 -4.63
CA GLY A 298 -16.87 16.96 -4.21
C GLY A 298 -15.98 18.13 -4.67
N ALA A 299 -15.55 18.96 -3.72
CA ALA A 299 -14.62 20.07 -3.97
C ALA A 299 -13.13 19.66 -3.89
N THR A 300 -12.83 18.41 -3.52
CA THR A 300 -11.46 17.94 -3.28
C THR A 300 -10.89 17.28 -4.52
N GLN A 301 -9.67 17.67 -4.91
CA GLN A 301 -8.92 17.05 -6.00
C GLN A 301 -7.72 16.29 -5.44
N ILE A 302 -7.53 15.07 -5.92
CA ILE A 302 -6.54 14.12 -5.41
C ILE A 302 -5.81 13.51 -6.60
N LYS A 303 -4.49 13.58 -6.62
CA LYS A 303 -3.67 12.97 -7.66
C LYS A 303 -3.20 11.58 -7.23
N PHE A 304 -3.37 10.59 -8.09
CA PHE A 304 -2.89 9.25 -7.88
C PHE A 304 -1.45 9.10 -8.37
N HIS A 305 -0.65 8.37 -7.60
CA HIS A 305 0.71 8.02 -7.95
C HIS A 305 1.00 6.54 -7.73
N GLU A 306 1.77 5.97 -8.64
CA GLU A 306 2.24 4.58 -8.58
C GLU A 306 3.72 4.51 -8.94
N LYS A 307 4.50 3.80 -8.12
CA LYS A 307 5.91 3.56 -8.39
C LYS A 307 6.00 2.58 -9.58
N LEU A 308 6.41 3.09 -10.76
CA LEU A 308 6.61 2.27 -11.96
C LEU A 308 7.45 1.02 -11.64
N GLY A 309 6.87 -0.17 -11.85
CA GLY A 309 7.51 -1.46 -11.63
C GLY A 309 6.72 -2.48 -10.79
N ALA A 310 5.55 -2.12 -10.26
CA ALA A 310 4.74 -3.01 -9.42
C ALA A 310 3.73 -3.91 -10.16
N ALA A 311 3.58 -3.81 -11.49
CA ALA A 311 2.68 -4.67 -12.27
C ALA A 311 3.19 -4.99 -13.69
N PRO A 312 2.92 -6.20 -14.22
CA PRO A 312 3.35 -6.61 -15.55
C PRO A 312 2.65 -5.81 -16.65
N VAL A 313 3.42 -5.47 -17.68
CA VAL A 313 3.04 -4.70 -18.87
C VAL A 313 1.73 -5.21 -19.49
N ARG A 314 0.75 -4.33 -19.73
CA ARG A 314 -0.42 -4.63 -20.55
C ARG A 314 0.02 -4.95 -21.98
N LYS A 315 -0.41 -6.09 -22.53
CA LYS A 315 -0.61 -6.21 -23.98
C LYS A 315 -1.87 -5.41 -24.33
N ALA A 316 -1.82 -4.62 -25.40
CA ALA A 316 -2.90 -3.72 -25.86
C ALA A 316 -4.28 -4.38 -26.08
N ARG A 317 -4.34 -5.73 -26.06
CA ARG A 317 -5.54 -6.53 -26.31
C ARG A 317 -6.61 -6.43 -25.21
N ASP A 318 -6.22 -6.13 -23.97
CA ASP A 318 -7.14 -6.14 -22.82
C ASP A 318 -8.04 -4.89 -22.73
N VAL A 319 -7.60 -3.77 -23.32
CA VAL A 319 -8.35 -2.50 -23.29
C VAL A 319 -9.56 -2.56 -24.21
N ILE A 320 -9.43 -3.23 -25.35
CA ILE A 320 -10.51 -3.39 -26.34
C ILE A 320 -11.57 -4.38 -25.83
N ALA A 321 -11.15 -5.44 -25.11
CA ALA A 321 -12.05 -6.47 -24.60
C ALA A 321 -13.04 -5.97 -23.53
N GLN A 322 -12.64 -4.99 -22.70
CA GLN A 322 -13.51 -4.44 -21.64
C GLN A 322 -14.55 -3.44 -22.14
N SER A 323 -14.29 -2.76 -23.26
CA SER A 323 -15.27 -1.85 -23.87
C SER A 323 -16.30 -2.60 -24.73
N ALA A 324 -15.91 -3.74 -25.32
CA ALA A 324 -16.80 -4.58 -26.14
C ALA A 324 -17.83 -5.40 -25.33
N ALA A 325 -17.59 -5.65 -24.04
CA ALA A 325 -18.38 -6.59 -23.24
C ALA A 325 -19.58 -5.96 -22.48
N ARG A 326 -19.92 -4.69 -22.71
CA ARG A 326 -20.95 -3.99 -21.91
C ARG A 326 -22.21 -3.65 -22.73
N GLY A 327 -22.84 -4.66 -23.30
CA GLY A 327 -24.25 -4.66 -23.65
C GLY A 327 -24.86 -6.03 -23.30
N PRO A 328 -26.11 -6.13 -22.82
CA PRO A 328 -26.76 -7.42 -22.70
C PRO A 328 -26.74 -8.10 -24.08
N ALA A 329 -26.24 -9.33 -24.15
CA ALA A 329 -26.36 -10.13 -25.36
C ALA A 329 -27.85 -10.29 -25.64
N LEU A 330 -28.33 -9.65 -26.72
CA LEU A 330 -29.70 -9.86 -27.18
C LEU A 330 -29.85 -11.36 -27.51
N PRO A 331 -30.95 -12.02 -27.09
CA PRO A 331 -31.28 -13.37 -27.54
C PRO A 331 -31.21 -13.47 -29.07
N ASP A 332 -30.75 -14.61 -29.60
CA ASP A 332 -30.51 -14.80 -31.04
C ASP A 332 -31.75 -14.56 -31.91
N ASN A 333 -32.95 -14.70 -31.33
CA ASN A 333 -34.24 -14.48 -31.96
C ASN A 333 -34.69 -13.01 -31.98
N ILE A 334 -33.91 -12.06 -31.44
CA ILE A 334 -34.25 -10.62 -31.42
C ILE A 334 -33.28 -9.84 -32.32
N CYS A 335 -33.82 -8.93 -33.13
CA CYS A 335 -33.06 -8.09 -34.04
C CYS A 335 -32.29 -6.99 -33.30
N ARG A 336 -30.99 -6.87 -33.58
CA ARG A 336 -30.12 -5.84 -32.98
C ARG A 336 -30.42 -4.40 -33.42
N PHE A 337 -31.06 -4.22 -34.57
CA PHE A 337 -31.32 -2.90 -35.13
C PHE A 337 -32.65 -2.30 -34.67
N CYS A 338 -33.74 -3.07 -34.75
CA CYS A 338 -35.08 -2.58 -34.41
C CYS A 338 -35.68 -3.22 -33.15
N GLY A 339 -35.04 -4.24 -32.54
CA GLY A 339 -35.53 -4.87 -31.31
C GLY A 339 -36.68 -5.87 -31.47
N GLU A 340 -37.16 -6.10 -32.70
CA GLU A 340 -38.25 -7.02 -33.00
C GLU A 340 -37.77 -8.49 -33.12
N ALA A 341 -38.67 -9.47 -32.98
CA ALA A 341 -38.35 -10.87 -33.22
C ALA A 341 -37.96 -11.11 -34.70
N LYS A 342 -36.92 -11.91 -34.92
CA LYS A 342 -36.53 -12.37 -36.26
C LYS A 342 -37.54 -13.40 -36.77
N ASP A 343 -37.67 -13.48 -38.09
CA ASP A 343 -38.49 -14.52 -38.73
C ASP A 343 -37.95 -15.93 -38.33
N PRO A 344 -38.80 -16.82 -37.78
CA PRO A 344 -38.36 -18.13 -37.29
C PRO A 344 -37.88 -19.07 -38.41
N VAL A 345 -38.23 -18.83 -39.67
CA VAL A 345 -37.83 -19.69 -40.79
C VAL A 345 -36.56 -19.17 -41.46
N SER A 346 -36.47 -17.86 -41.71
CA SER A 346 -35.33 -17.26 -42.41
C SER A 346 -34.23 -16.73 -41.49
N GLY A 347 -34.51 -16.53 -40.21
CA GLY A 347 -33.58 -15.92 -39.26
C GLY A 347 -33.23 -14.46 -39.58
N THR A 348 -33.98 -13.81 -40.48
CA THR A 348 -33.73 -12.43 -40.93
C THR A 348 -34.76 -11.46 -40.34
N CYS A 349 -34.43 -10.17 -40.35
CA CYS A 349 -35.34 -9.10 -39.97
C CYS A 349 -35.37 -8.04 -41.08
N ALA A 350 -36.54 -7.50 -41.41
CA ALA A 350 -36.73 -6.52 -42.49
C ALA A 350 -35.89 -5.24 -42.30
N CYS A 351 -35.54 -4.90 -41.06
CA CYS A 351 -34.71 -3.74 -40.73
C CYS A 351 -33.20 -4.01 -40.86
N THR A 352 -32.79 -5.22 -41.28
CA THR A 352 -31.37 -5.57 -41.48
C THR A 352 -30.89 -4.98 -42.81
N PRO A 353 -29.93 -4.04 -42.81
CA PRO A 353 -29.41 -3.51 -44.06
C PRO A 353 -28.70 -4.62 -44.85
N VAL A 354 -29.17 -4.87 -46.08
CA VAL A 354 -28.47 -5.73 -47.03
C VAL A 354 -27.17 -5.01 -47.42
N PRO A 355 -25.98 -5.59 -47.15
CA PRO A 355 -24.74 -4.96 -47.55
C PRO A 355 -24.73 -4.82 -49.08
N PRO A 356 -24.28 -3.67 -49.63
CA PRO A 356 -24.17 -3.52 -51.07
C PRO A 356 -23.27 -4.63 -51.61
N GLN A 357 -23.75 -5.35 -52.63
CA GLN A 357 -22.95 -6.34 -53.34
C GLN A 357 -21.73 -5.62 -53.94
N GLN A 358 -20.57 -5.81 -53.33
CA GLN A 358 -19.32 -5.33 -53.91
C GLN A 358 -19.09 -6.10 -55.23
N PRO A 359 -18.87 -5.39 -56.35
CA PRO A 359 -18.54 -6.06 -57.60
C PRO A 359 -17.18 -6.76 -57.48
N GLY A 360 -17.23 -8.09 -57.47
CA GLY A 360 -16.22 -9.01 -57.97
C GLY A 360 -14.76 -8.78 -57.58
N PHE A 361 -14.35 -9.27 -56.42
CA PHE A 361 -13.00 -9.83 -56.25
C PHE A 361 -13.13 -11.25 -55.69
N THR A 362 -12.92 -12.23 -56.55
CA THR A 362 -12.77 -13.64 -56.17
C THR A 362 -11.47 -13.81 -55.39
N VAL A 363 -11.56 -13.89 -54.06
CA VAL A 363 -10.45 -14.44 -53.26
C VAL A 363 -10.60 -15.96 -53.33
N ALA A 364 -9.62 -16.61 -53.94
CA ALA A 364 -9.50 -18.06 -53.97
C ALA A 364 -9.48 -18.60 -52.53
N ALA A 365 -10.56 -19.25 -52.12
CA ALA A 365 -10.60 -20.03 -50.89
C ALA A 365 -9.79 -21.31 -51.09
N GLN A 366 -8.70 -21.45 -50.33
CA GLN A 366 -8.02 -22.73 -50.13
C GLN A 366 -8.96 -23.65 -49.35
N GLY A 367 -9.47 -24.68 -50.02
CA GLY A 367 -10.28 -25.73 -49.41
C GLY A 367 -9.44 -26.68 -48.56
N ALA A 368 -9.81 -26.83 -47.29
CA ALA A 368 -9.58 -28.05 -46.53
C ALA A 368 -10.80 -28.97 -46.75
N GLY A 369 -10.54 -30.19 -47.22
CA GLY A 369 -11.53 -31.09 -47.82
C GLY A 369 -12.46 -31.82 -46.85
N ALA A 370 -13.50 -32.43 -47.43
CA ALA A 370 -13.84 -33.84 -47.25
C ALA A 370 -14.96 -34.26 -48.21
N ALA A 371 -14.81 -35.46 -48.76
CA ALA A 371 -15.84 -36.38 -49.25
C ALA A 371 -16.60 -36.04 -50.56
N GLY A 372 -16.06 -36.56 -51.66
CA GLY A 372 -16.71 -37.61 -52.44
C GLY A 372 -18.00 -37.27 -53.20
N GLN A 373 -17.88 -37.06 -54.51
CA GLN A 373 -18.54 -37.82 -55.59
C GLN A 373 -18.42 -37.05 -56.92
N THR A 374 -18.12 -37.78 -58.00
CA THR A 374 -18.09 -37.34 -59.40
C THR A 374 -18.90 -38.36 -60.22
N PRO A 375 -19.27 -38.10 -61.48
CA PRO A 375 -19.79 -36.86 -62.09
C PRO A 375 -21.02 -37.16 -63.01
N LEU A 376 -21.62 -36.12 -63.61
CA LEU A 376 -21.96 -35.99 -65.05
C LEU A 376 -22.89 -34.78 -65.22
N ALA A 377 -22.45 -33.71 -65.89
CA ALA A 377 -22.60 -33.43 -67.32
C ALA A 377 -24.04 -33.05 -67.74
N THR A 378 -24.22 -31.77 -68.11
CA THR A 378 -24.69 -31.25 -69.43
C THR A 378 -25.43 -29.93 -69.23
N GLY A 379 -24.98 -28.86 -69.92
CA GLY A 379 -25.71 -27.57 -70.00
C GLY A 379 -26.83 -27.61 -71.03
N PRO A 380 -27.12 -26.53 -71.78
CA PRO A 380 -27.00 -25.10 -71.50
C PRO A 380 -28.34 -24.39 -71.83
N ALA A 381 -28.30 -23.09 -72.15
CA ALA A 381 -29.31 -22.31 -72.88
C ALA A 381 -30.47 -21.74 -72.01
N SER A 382 -30.95 -20.49 -72.15
CA SER A 382 -30.74 -19.47 -73.17
C SER A 382 -31.64 -18.25 -72.91
N LEU A 383 -31.29 -17.11 -73.55
CA LEU A 383 -32.15 -15.95 -73.94
C LEU A 383 -32.64 -15.06 -72.77
N GLY A 384 -32.28 -13.78 -72.63
CA GLY A 384 -32.32 -12.67 -73.59
C GLY A 384 -33.74 -12.09 -73.72
N PRO A 385 -33.99 -10.83 -74.13
CA PRO A 385 -33.29 -9.56 -73.86
C PRO A 385 -34.26 -8.36 -73.55
N ARG A 386 -33.77 -7.29 -72.88
CA ARG A 386 -34.00 -5.82 -73.11
C ARG A 386 -35.45 -5.24 -73.26
N PRO A 387 -35.66 -3.90 -73.39
CA PRO A 387 -35.23 -2.73 -72.60
C PRO A 387 -36.43 -1.73 -72.40
N VAL A 388 -36.15 -0.41 -72.32
CA VAL A 388 -37.04 0.79 -72.35
C VAL A 388 -37.53 1.26 -70.97
N GLY A 389 -37.53 2.55 -70.58
CA GLY A 389 -37.12 3.84 -71.15
C GLY A 389 -37.01 4.84 -69.98
N ALA A 390 -36.07 5.79 -70.01
CA ALA A 390 -36.31 7.19 -70.39
C ALA A 390 -37.41 7.91 -69.59
N ALA A 391 -37.04 8.92 -68.78
CA ALA A 391 -37.48 10.33 -68.91
C ALA A 391 -37.50 11.12 -67.58
N THR A 392 -36.91 12.33 -67.66
CA THR A 392 -37.33 13.63 -67.07
C THR A 392 -37.28 13.79 -65.55
N ALA A 393 -36.37 14.61 -65.01
CA ALA A 393 -36.35 16.09 -64.99
C ALA A 393 -37.38 16.69 -64.02
N GLY A 394 -36.91 17.54 -63.10
CA GLY A 394 -37.78 18.31 -62.22
C GLY A 394 -37.05 18.96 -61.05
N ALA A 395 -36.36 20.07 -61.32
CA ALA A 395 -35.91 21.00 -60.31
C ALA A 395 -37.09 21.71 -59.64
N ARG A 396 -36.99 22.03 -58.34
CA ARG A 396 -37.30 23.38 -57.83
C ARG A 396 -36.87 23.57 -56.39
N LEU A 397 -36.09 24.64 -56.23
CA LEU A 397 -35.89 25.43 -55.02
C LEU A 397 -37.22 25.96 -54.50
N VAL A 398 -37.36 25.98 -53.16
CA VAL A 398 -37.55 27.20 -52.37
C VAL A 398 -36.63 27.10 -51.16
#